data_AF-S9W2R0-F1
#
_entry.id   AF-S9W2R0-F1
#
_cell.length_a   1.000
_cell.length_b   1.000
_cell.length_c   1.000
_cell.angle_alpha   90.00
_cell.angle_beta   90.00
_cell.angle_gamma   90.00
#
_symmetry.space_group_name_H-M   'P 1'
#
loop_
_entity.id
_entity.type
_entity.pdbx_description
1 polymer ?
#
loop_
_entity_poly.entity_id
_entity_poly.type
_entity_poly.pdbx_seq_one_letter_code
_entity_poly.pdbx_strand_id
1 'polypeptide(L)'
;MSLVNYESDEEKEAQDFEKEESLWVPSKTNNWEIPSSPEGNADSLLEKKIEQFLALKRNNVHFHARLVDNENFLNPQLLDTLQEYAGISEPTASMMPSASWTPHALPSEAYAKSLRAAQDDLIKKREQSQRNRTEIAFQKSSS
;
A
#
# COMPACT_ATOMS: atom_id res chain seq x y z
N MET A 1 44.06 20.84 -43.25
CA MET A 1 42.88 19.95 -43.31
C MET A 1 42.73 19.31 -41.95
N SER A 2 41.70 19.66 -41.19
CA SER A 2 41.41 19.08 -39.88
C SER A 2 40.32 18.02 -40.08
N LEU A 3 40.64 16.75 -39.85
CA LEU A 3 39.65 15.67 -39.85
C LEU A 3 38.79 15.83 -38.61
N VAL A 4 37.50 16.12 -38.81
CA VAL A 4 36.49 16.04 -37.75
C VAL A 4 36.16 14.56 -37.60
N ASN A 5 36.55 13.97 -36.49
CA ASN A 5 36.15 12.62 -36.14
C ASN A 5 34.64 12.63 -35.87
N TYR A 6 33.86 12.04 -36.77
CA TYR A 6 32.47 11.70 -36.50
C TYR A 6 32.46 10.38 -35.75
N GLU A 7 32.39 10.48 -34.42
CA GLU A 7 32.03 9.34 -33.58
C GLU A 7 30.58 9.01 -33.91
N SER A 8 30.37 7.81 -34.45
CA SER A 8 29.07 7.39 -34.96
C SER A 8 28.07 7.25 -33.80
N ASP A 9 26.80 7.54 -34.04
CA ASP A 9 25.77 7.41 -33.00
C ASP A 9 25.69 5.98 -32.44
N GLU A 10 26.05 4.98 -33.26
CA GLU A 10 26.19 3.58 -32.88
C GLU A 10 27.32 3.35 -31.86
N GLU A 11 28.46 4.04 -31.99
CA GLU A 11 29.57 3.95 -31.03
C GLU A 11 29.23 4.60 -29.69
N LYS A 12 28.44 5.68 -29.68
CA LYS A 12 27.92 6.27 -28.44
C LYS A 12 26.90 5.36 -27.75
N GLU A 13 25.98 4.78 -28.52
CA GLU A 13 24.96 3.88 -27.98
C GLU A 13 25.59 2.59 -27.44
N ALA A 14 26.66 2.09 -28.09
CA ALA A 14 27.47 0.98 -27.59
C ALA A 14 28.22 1.34 -26.30
N GLN A 15 28.83 2.54 -26.22
CA GLN A 15 29.50 3.01 -25.00
C GLN A 15 28.52 3.22 -23.84
N ASP A 16 27.31 3.71 -24.11
CA ASP A 16 26.25 3.89 -23.12
C ASP A 16 25.70 2.54 -22.65
N PHE A 17 25.53 1.56 -23.54
CA PHE A 17 25.13 0.19 -23.18
C PHE A 17 26.18 -0.51 -22.31
N GLU A 18 27.47 -0.42 -22.65
CA GLU A 18 28.55 -0.96 -21.81
C GLU A 18 28.63 -0.28 -20.44
N LYS A 19 28.33 1.03 -20.37
CA LYS A 19 28.23 1.78 -19.11
C LYS A 19 27.06 1.31 -18.27
N GLU A 20 25.89 1.06 -18.88
CA GLU A 20 24.71 0.57 -18.18
C GLU A 20 24.87 -0.88 -17.71
N GLU A 21 25.50 -1.75 -18.50
CA GLU A 21 25.87 -3.11 -18.07
C GLU A 21 26.83 -3.08 -16.88
N SER A 22 27.73 -2.09 -16.81
CA SER A 22 28.61 -1.86 -15.66
C SER A 22 27.89 -1.36 -14.39
N LEU A 23 26.60 -0.97 -14.47
CA LEU A 23 25.80 -0.61 -13.29
C LEU A 23 25.22 -1.83 -12.59
N TRP A 24 25.11 -2.97 -13.27
CA TRP A 24 24.69 -4.24 -12.67
C TRP A 24 25.89 -5.16 -12.48
N VAL A 25 26.87 -4.72 -11.71
CA VAL A 25 27.87 -5.63 -11.14
C VAL A 25 27.29 -6.14 -9.82
N PRO A 26 27.00 -7.45 -9.69
CA PRO A 26 26.66 -8.03 -8.39
C PRO A 26 27.75 -7.67 -7.39
N SER A 27 27.40 -7.13 -6.22
CA SER A 27 28.37 -6.67 -5.23
C SER A 27 29.42 -7.77 -4.97
N LYS A 28 30.68 -7.48 -5.30
CA LYS A 28 31.80 -8.44 -5.26
C LYS A 28 32.12 -8.96 -3.85
N THR A 29 31.57 -8.33 -2.83
CA THR A 29 31.79 -8.69 -1.43
C THR A 29 30.59 -9.48 -0.91
N ASN A 30 30.82 -10.77 -0.61
CA ASN A 30 29.92 -11.54 0.23
C ASN A 30 30.01 -10.97 1.65
N ASN A 31 29.23 -9.93 1.91
CA ASN A 31 29.05 -9.34 3.23
C ASN A 31 28.14 -10.28 4.05
N TRP A 32 28.59 -11.51 4.30
CA TRP A 32 27.88 -12.50 5.11
C TRP A 32 28.21 -12.38 6.59
N GLU A 33 29.04 -11.40 6.96
CA GLU A 33 29.32 -11.06 8.34
C GLU A 33 28.22 -10.17 8.87
N ILE A 34 27.67 -10.55 10.02
CA ILE A 34 26.68 -9.75 10.74
C ILE A 34 27.37 -8.44 11.13
N PRO A 35 26.81 -7.25 10.79
CA PRO A 35 27.40 -6.00 11.20
C PRO A 35 27.45 -5.93 12.73
N SER A 36 28.52 -5.33 13.27
CA SER A 36 28.60 -5.02 14.70
C SER A 36 27.34 -4.27 15.14
N SER A 37 26.83 -4.59 16.32
CA SER A 37 25.68 -3.88 16.89
C SER A 37 25.92 -2.37 16.84
N PRO A 38 24.90 -1.58 16.49
CA PRO A 38 25.04 -0.13 16.41
C PRO A 38 25.54 0.45 17.74
N GLU A 39 26.45 1.43 17.67
CA GLU A 39 26.93 2.15 18.87
C GLU A 39 25.82 3.08 19.37
N GLY A 40 25.06 2.62 20.35
CA GLY A 40 24.03 3.40 21.02
C GLY A 40 23.42 2.62 22.16
N ASN A 41 23.37 3.21 23.35
CA ASN A 41 22.57 2.67 24.44
C ASN A 41 21.09 2.87 24.08
N ALA A 42 20.28 1.82 24.22
CA ALA A 42 18.85 1.94 23.97
C ALA A 42 18.21 2.92 24.96
N ASP A 43 17.08 3.51 24.57
CA ASP A 43 16.31 4.36 25.47
C ASP A 43 15.91 3.55 26.72
N SER A 44 16.33 4.01 27.90
CA SER A 44 16.08 3.36 29.18
C SER A 44 14.60 3.12 29.48
N LEU A 45 13.71 3.93 28.90
CA LEU A 45 12.26 3.74 29.01
C LEU A 45 11.84 2.49 28.20
N LEU A 46 12.38 2.34 26.99
CA LEU A 46 12.08 1.22 26.12
C LEU A 46 12.62 -0.09 26.69
N GLU A 47 13.82 -0.08 27.27
CA GLU A 47 14.40 -1.26 27.93
C GLU A 47 13.48 -1.79 29.04
N LYS A 48 12.99 -0.91 29.92
CA LYS A 48 12.05 -1.29 30.99
C LYS A 48 10.75 -1.89 30.45
N LYS A 49 10.22 -1.35 29.35
CA LYS A 49 9.01 -1.91 28.68
C LYS A 49 9.28 -3.31 28.13
N ILE A 50 10.45 -3.52 27.53
CA ILE A 50 10.85 -4.82 26.99
C ILE A 50 11.06 -5.83 28.12
N GLU A 51 11.72 -5.45 29.21
CA GLU A 51 11.89 -6.30 30.40
C GLU A 51 10.53 -6.73 30.98
N GLN A 52 9.60 -5.79 31.11
CA GLN A 52 8.23 -6.08 31.57
C GLN A 52 7.51 -7.04 30.61
N PHE A 53 7.62 -6.82 29.30
CA PHE A 53 7.03 -7.69 28.29
C PHE A 53 7.60 -9.12 28.37
N LEU A 54 8.91 -9.26 28.55
CA LEU A 54 9.57 -10.55 28.71
C LEU A 54 9.16 -11.27 30.00
N ALA A 55 9.04 -10.54 31.12
CA ALA A 55 8.54 -11.09 32.37
C ALA A 55 7.11 -11.63 32.21
N LEU A 56 6.24 -10.88 31.53
CA LEU A 56 4.86 -11.29 31.26
C LEU A 56 4.78 -12.50 30.33
N LYS A 57 5.62 -12.58 29.31
CA LYS A 57 5.73 -13.77 28.44
C LYS A 57 6.17 -15.02 29.21
N ARG A 58 7.15 -14.89 30.12
CA ARG A 58 7.59 -16.01 30.98
C ARG A 58 6.46 -16.52 31.88
N ASN A 59 5.58 -15.63 32.31
CA ASN A 59 4.38 -15.96 33.09
C ASN A 59 3.21 -16.46 32.23
N ASN A 60 3.46 -16.81 30.97
CA ASN A 60 2.48 -17.31 30.01
C ASN A 60 1.31 -16.35 29.74
N VAL A 61 1.53 -15.04 29.95
CA VAL A 61 0.55 -14.00 29.62
C VAL A 61 0.73 -13.59 28.16
N HIS A 62 -0.14 -14.08 27.30
CA HIS A 62 -0.17 -13.70 25.88
C HIS A 62 -0.96 -12.41 25.69
N PHE A 63 -0.28 -11.32 25.32
CA PHE A 63 -0.90 -10.01 25.10
C PHE A 63 -1.97 -10.04 24.01
N HIS A 64 -1.73 -10.72 22.88
CA HIS A 64 -2.71 -10.84 21.81
C HIS A 64 -3.99 -11.55 22.27
N ALA A 65 -3.87 -12.60 23.10
CA ALA A 65 -5.05 -13.27 23.68
C ALA A 65 -5.84 -12.32 24.59
N ARG A 66 -5.17 -11.62 25.50
CA ARG A 66 -5.82 -10.62 26.36
C ARG A 66 -6.44 -9.45 25.59
N LEU A 67 -5.87 -9.09 24.44
CA LEU A 67 -6.38 -8.03 23.59
C LEU A 67 -7.66 -8.46 22.87
N VAL A 68 -7.73 -9.71 22.42
CA VAL A 68 -8.92 -10.31 21.80
C VAL A 68 -10.04 -10.54 22.83
N ASP A 69 -9.69 -10.97 24.05
CA ASP A 69 -10.66 -11.19 25.13
C ASP A 69 -11.27 -9.88 25.67
N ASN A 70 -10.63 -8.74 25.41
CA ASN A 70 -11.10 -7.45 25.92
C ASN A 70 -12.14 -6.84 24.98
N GLU A 71 -13.40 -6.85 25.42
CA GLU A 71 -14.55 -6.35 24.66
C GLU A 71 -14.43 -4.88 24.22
N ASN A 72 -13.65 -4.06 24.94
CA ASN A 72 -13.40 -2.68 24.52
C ASN A 72 -12.66 -2.59 23.18
N PHE A 73 -11.81 -3.57 22.86
CA PHE A 73 -11.14 -3.64 21.54
C PHE A 73 -12.03 -4.23 20.45
N LEU A 74 -13.16 -4.84 20.82
CA LEU A 74 -14.14 -5.39 19.88
C LEU A 74 -15.23 -4.36 19.51
N ASN A 75 -15.30 -3.24 20.22
CA ASN A 75 -16.27 -2.19 19.92
C ASN A 75 -15.71 -1.24 18.83
N PRO A 76 -16.26 -1.27 17.60
CA PRO A 76 -15.79 -0.41 16.52
C PRO A 76 -16.00 1.09 16.80
N GLN A 77 -16.88 1.46 17.74
CA GLN A 77 -17.08 2.86 18.14
C GLN A 77 -15.90 3.44 18.94
N LEU A 78 -15.05 2.58 19.53
CA LEU A 78 -13.85 3.01 20.24
C LEU A 78 -12.64 3.21 19.32
N LEU A 79 -12.76 2.84 18.03
CA LEU A 79 -11.67 3.00 17.07
C LEU A 79 -11.25 4.46 16.90
N ASP A 80 -12.19 5.40 16.99
CA ASP A 80 -11.89 6.84 16.86
C ASP A 80 -10.99 7.32 18.02
N THR A 81 -11.32 6.90 19.25
CA THR A 81 -10.49 7.22 20.43
C THR A 81 -9.12 6.55 20.40
N LEU A 82 -9.04 5.34 19.82
CA LEU A 82 -7.79 4.62 19.66
C LEU A 82 -6.89 5.29 18.61
N GLN A 83 -7.48 5.77 17.50
CA GLN A 83 -6.77 6.53 16.47
C GLN A 83 -6.22 7.84 17.05
N GLU A 84 -7.03 8.57 17.81
CA GLU A 84 -6.60 9.79 18.50
C GLU A 84 -5.45 9.50 19.47
N TYR A 85 -5.57 8.45 20.30
CA TYR A 85 -4.51 8.03 21.21
C TYR A 85 -3.22 7.63 20.49
N ALA A 86 -3.33 6.94 19.34
CA ALA A 86 -2.20 6.54 18.51
C ALA A 86 -1.60 7.71 17.71
N GLY A 87 -2.19 8.91 17.76
CA GLY A 87 -1.75 10.06 17.00
C GLY A 87 -1.99 9.93 15.49
N ILE A 88 -2.93 9.08 15.08
CA ILE A 88 -3.26 8.85 13.67
C ILE A 88 -4.23 9.94 13.23
N SER A 89 -3.71 10.94 12.53
CA SER A 89 -4.50 12.08 12.01
C SER A 89 -5.36 11.72 10.80
N GLU A 90 -4.93 10.75 9.98
CA GLU A 90 -5.61 10.37 8.74
C GLU A 90 -5.71 8.84 8.65
N PRO A 91 -6.86 8.23 8.98
CA PRO A 91 -7.03 6.77 8.90
C PRO A 91 -7.03 6.25 7.45
N THR A 92 -7.22 7.12 6.48
CA THR A 92 -7.16 6.81 5.04
C THR A 92 -5.76 7.00 4.45
N ALA A 93 -4.79 7.44 5.26
CA ALA A 93 -3.42 7.62 4.81
C ALA A 93 -2.80 6.27 4.42
N SER A 94 -2.02 6.29 3.35
CA SER A 94 -1.26 5.13 2.89
C SER A 94 0.21 5.30 3.29
N MET A 95 0.92 4.18 3.46
CA MET A 95 2.39 4.19 3.58
C MET A 95 3.10 4.46 2.24
N MET A 96 2.33 4.56 1.15
CA MET A 96 2.84 4.88 -0.17
C MET A 96 3.37 6.33 -0.22
N PRO A 97 4.42 6.61 -1.02
CA PRO A 97 4.87 7.98 -1.25
C PRO A 97 3.73 8.86 -1.76
N SER A 98 3.62 10.09 -1.25
CA SER A 98 2.59 11.05 -1.65
C SER A 98 2.59 11.38 -3.14
N ALA A 99 3.74 11.22 -3.81
CA ALA A 99 3.86 11.34 -5.26
C ALA A 99 3.08 10.25 -6.03
N SER A 100 2.89 9.08 -5.43
CA SER A 100 2.20 7.94 -6.05
C SER A 100 0.72 7.86 -5.65
N TRP A 101 0.38 8.27 -4.44
CA TRP A 101 -0.98 8.15 -3.92
C TRP A 101 -1.33 9.29 -2.97
N THR A 102 -2.48 9.90 -3.23
CA THR A 102 -3.06 10.92 -2.36
C THR A 102 -4.45 10.43 -1.93
N PRO A 103 -4.71 10.22 -0.62
CA PRO A 103 -5.96 9.65 -0.12
C PRO A 103 -7.23 10.37 -0.59
N HIS A 104 -7.13 11.68 -0.81
CA HIS A 104 -8.25 12.56 -1.17
C HIS A 104 -8.27 12.97 -2.65
N ALA A 105 -7.43 12.36 -3.50
CA ALA A 105 -7.36 12.72 -4.93
C ALA A 105 -8.47 12.08 -5.78
N LEU A 106 -9.33 11.23 -5.19
CA LEU A 106 -10.45 10.64 -5.89
C LEU A 106 -11.49 11.72 -6.26
N PRO A 107 -12.03 11.70 -7.49
CA PRO A 107 -13.06 12.65 -7.90
C PRO A 107 -14.37 12.37 -7.14
N SER A 108 -15.22 13.39 -6.99
CA SER A 108 -16.46 13.31 -6.19
C SER A 108 -17.41 12.20 -6.66
N GLU A 109 -17.35 11.82 -7.93
CA GLU A 109 -18.11 10.72 -8.54
C GLU A 109 -17.62 9.31 -8.18
N ALA A 110 -16.37 9.18 -7.73
CA ALA A 110 -15.77 7.90 -7.34
C ALA A 110 -16.08 7.51 -5.87
N TYR A 111 -16.73 8.40 -5.11
CA TYR A 111 -17.10 8.10 -3.73
C TYR A 111 -18.34 7.20 -3.66
N ALA A 112 -18.43 6.42 -2.58
CA ALA A 112 -19.50 5.42 -2.41
C ALA A 112 -20.93 6.00 -2.58
N LYS A 113 -21.16 7.23 -2.11
CA LYS A 113 -22.47 7.88 -2.19
C LYS A 113 -22.89 8.21 -3.63
N SER A 114 -21.98 8.77 -4.42
CA SER A 114 -22.22 9.13 -5.83
C SER A 114 -22.30 7.88 -6.71
N LEU A 115 -21.45 6.89 -6.48
CA LEU A 115 -21.54 5.58 -7.13
C LEU A 115 -22.90 4.91 -6.88
N ARG A 116 -23.39 4.93 -5.64
CA ARG A 116 -24.68 4.35 -5.30
C ARG A 116 -25.83 5.07 -5.99
N ALA A 117 -25.81 6.41 -6.01
CA ALA A 117 -26.80 7.19 -6.74
C ALA A 117 -26.79 6.88 -8.25
N ALA A 118 -25.61 6.81 -8.86
CA ALA A 118 -25.47 6.45 -10.27
C ALA A 118 -26.00 5.04 -10.57
N GLN A 119 -25.71 4.08 -9.68
CA GLN A 119 -26.23 2.71 -9.78
C GLN A 119 -27.75 2.67 -9.71
N ASP A 120 -28.36 3.39 -8.76
CA ASP A 120 -29.81 3.47 -8.60
C ASP A 120 -30.47 4.07 -9.85
N ASP A 121 -29.86 5.08 -10.46
CA ASP A 121 -30.38 5.69 -11.68
C ASP A 121 -30.29 4.76 -12.90
N LEU A 122 -29.23 3.97 -13.01
CA LEU A 122 -29.12 2.94 -14.04
C LEU A 122 -30.19 1.85 -13.87
N ILE A 123 -30.45 1.43 -12.63
CA ILE A 123 -31.50 0.47 -12.32
C ILE A 123 -32.86 1.02 -12.72
N LYS A 124 -33.19 2.26 -12.32
CA LYS A 124 -34.46 2.93 -12.70
C LYS A 124 -34.63 3.04 -14.22
N LYS A 125 -33.57 3.41 -14.96
CA LYS A 125 -33.60 3.47 -16.43
C LYS A 125 -33.83 2.08 -17.06
N ARG A 126 -33.23 1.04 -16.50
CA ARG A 126 -33.45 -0.34 -16.94
C ARG A 126 -34.88 -0.80 -16.66
N GLU A 127 -35.44 -0.49 -15.50
CA GLU A 127 -36.83 -0.80 -15.18
C GLU A 127 -37.82 -0.06 -16.09
N GLN A 128 -37.59 1.23 -16.36
CA GLN A 128 -38.43 2.01 -17.28
C GLN A 128 -38.39 1.45 -18.71
N SER A 129 -37.21 1.09 -19.21
CA SER A 129 -37.08 0.50 -20.55
C SER A 129 -37.69 -0.90 -20.63
N GLN A 130 -37.66 -1.69 -19.54
CA GLN A 130 -38.39 -2.96 -19.48
C GLN A 130 -39.90 -2.81 -19.42
N ARG A 131 -40.43 -1.78 -18.74
CA ARG A 131 -41.88 -1.48 -18.75
C ARG A 131 -42.39 -1.14 -20.15
N ASN A 132 -41.55 -0.51 -20.98
CA ASN A 132 -41.88 -0.17 -22.36
C ASN A 132 -41.60 -1.33 -23.34
N ARG A 133 -41.09 -2.48 -22.88
CA ARG A 133 -40.75 -3.63 -23.72
C ARG A 133 -41.96 -4.57 -23.81
N THR A 134 -42.63 -4.58 -24.95
CA THR A 134 -43.80 -5.44 -25.22
C THR A 134 -43.45 -6.82 -25.80
N GLU A 135 -42.20 -7.04 -26.24
CA GLU A 135 -41.78 -8.31 -26.84
C GLU A 135 -40.31 -8.68 -26.51
N ILE A 136 -40.03 -9.97 -26.32
CA ILE A 136 -38.70 -10.52 -26.07
C ILE A 136 -38.30 -11.41 -27.25
N ALA A 137 -37.45 -10.90 -28.14
CA ALA A 137 -36.85 -11.69 -29.21
C ALA A 137 -35.72 -12.57 -28.66
N PHE A 138 -35.88 -13.89 -28.78
CA PHE A 138 -34.83 -14.86 -28.45
C PHE A 138 -33.97 -15.13 -29.68
N GLN A 139 -32.68 -14.80 -29.61
CA GLN A 139 -31.72 -15.24 -30.62
C GLN A 139 -31.21 -16.64 -30.26
N LYS A 140 -31.26 -17.56 -31.23
CA LYS A 140 -30.62 -18.88 -31.11
C LYS A 140 -29.12 -18.69 -31.22
N SER A 141 -28.36 -19.21 -30.25
CA SER A 141 -26.90 -19.29 -30.36
C SER A 141 -26.53 -20.27 -31.47
N SER A 142 -25.73 -19.82 -32.44
CA SER A 142 -25.09 -20.73 -33.40
C SER A 142 -24.14 -21.64 -32.62
N SER A 143 -24.33 -22.96 -32.76
CA SER A 143 -23.27 -23.94 -32.47
C SER A 143 -22.25 -23.97 -33.60
#